data_AF-A0A2E3XW37-F1
#
_entry.id   AF-A0A2E3XW37-F1
#
_cell.length_a   1.000
_cell.length_b   1.000
_cell.length_c   1.000
_cell.angle_alpha   90.00
_cell.angle_beta   90.00
_cell.angle_gamma   90.00
#
_symmetry.space_group_name_H-M   'P 1'
#
loop_
_entity.id
_entity.type
_entity.pdbx_description
1 polymer ?
#
loop_
_entity_poly.entity_id
_entity_poly.type
_entity_poly.pdbx_seq_one_letter_code
_entity_poly.pdbx_strand_id
1 'polypeptide(L)'
;MGSKDLMVGHVFLKKTRIDRLKNVYTFEIEKDGPFITETFMSQFKELPLNAAEKRNLSQSNRYELKFFKSLEEDDIHPLVEDFINGIKSYYGKPMIVEASSTGAFLCLAAILSGKLPKNQNWTFELTDLPVAVFPEHLIKSPQSLEEHHINFQFHPNCWMNSFPTLKKAPQTITTTLKWRDYWSETIPAENHTLGKKQAA
;
A
#
# COMPACT_ATOMS: atom_id res chain seq x y z
N MET A 1 -12.91 -29.04 -2.75
CA MET A 1 -11.62 -28.60 -2.19
C MET A 1 -11.31 -27.27 -2.82
N GLY A 2 -11.34 -26.18 -2.05
CA GLY A 2 -10.91 -24.87 -2.55
C GLY A 2 -9.40 -24.88 -2.74
N SER A 3 -8.90 -24.20 -3.78
CA SER A 3 -7.48 -23.89 -3.87
C SER A 3 -7.13 -22.90 -2.77
N LYS A 4 -6.07 -23.18 -2.00
CA LYS A 4 -5.46 -22.15 -1.16
C LYS A 4 -4.80 -21.12 -2.06
N ASP A 5 -5.06 -19.85 -1.79
CA ASP A 5 -4.29 -18.78 -2.38
C ASP A 5 -3.12 -18.43 -1.49
N LEU A 6 -2.00 -18.15 -2.14
CA LEU A 6 -0.80 -17.64 -1.50
C LEU A 6 -0.58 -16.22 -2.00
N MET A 7 -0.64 -15.25 -1.09
CA MET A 7 -0.19 -13.89 -1.37
C MET A 7 1.12 -13.62 -0.66
N VAL A 8 2.16 -13.36 -1.44
CA VAL A 8 3.48 -13.02 -0.93
C VAL A 8 3.59 -11.51 -0.79
N GLY A 9 4.02 -11.05 0.37
CA GLY A 9 4.31 -9.66 0.65
C GLY A 9 5.81 -9.43 0.86
N HIS A 10 6.32 -8.32 0.34
CA HIS A 10 7.69 -7.88 0.57
C HIS A 10 7.71 -6.45 1.13
N VAL A 11 8.58 -6.23 2.11
CA VAL A 11 8.85 -4.92 2.69
C VAL A 11 10.36 -4.68 2.70
N PHE A 12 10.74 -3.52 2.18
CA PHE A 12 12.12 -3.09 2.06
C PHE A 12 12.39 -1.86 2.92
N LEU A 13 13.61 -1.75 3.43
CA LEU A 13 14.08 -0.57 4.15
C LEU A 13 15.26 0.08 3.43
N LYS A 14 15.28 1.41 3.43
CA LYS A 14 16.43 2.25 3.04
C LYS A 14 16.60 3.42 4.02
N LYS A 15 17.83 3.90 4.23
CA LYS A 15 18.12 5.05 5.10
C LYS A 15 17.92 6.38 4.37
N THR A 16 18.20 6.40 3.08
CA THR A 16 17.99 7.53 2.18
C THR A 16 17.39 7.04 0.87
N ARG A 17 16.88 7.94 0.01
CA ARG A 17 16.36 7.58 -1.32
C ARG A 17 17.42 7.01 -2.27
N ILE A 18 18.70 7.23 -2.00
CA ILE A 18 19.83 6.82 -2.84
C ILE A 18 20.41 5.48 -2.38
N ASP A 19 20.16 5.08 -1.13
CA ASP A 19 20.61 3.81 -0.61
C ASP A 19 19.90 2.64 -1.28
N ARG A 20 20.63 1.54 -1.48
CA ARG A 20 20.06 0.29 -1.98
C ARG A 20 19.06 -0.27 -0.97
N LEU A 21 17.93 -0.74 -1.48
CA LEU A 21 16.91 -1.43 -0.70
C LEU A 21 17.50 -2.70 -0.08
N LYS A 22 17.37 -2.83 1.23
CA LYS A 22 17.56 -4.11 1.92
C LYS A 22 16.17 -4.71 2.12
N ASN A 23 15.93 -5.93 1.64
CA ASN A 23 14.73 -6.67 2.03
C ASN A 23 14.84 -6.93 3.53
N VAL A 24 13.84 -6.48 4.27
CA VAL A 24 13.83 -6.60 5.73
C VAL A 24 12.73 -7.55 6.19
N TYR A 25 11.69 -7.72 5.38
CA TYR A 25 10.60 -8.61 5.73
C TYR A 25 9.96 -9.19 4.48
N THR A 26 9.82 -10.51 4.45
CA THR A 26 9.07 -11.26 3.46
C THR A 26 8.16 -12.21 4.20
N PHE A 27 6.90 -12.26 3.79
CA PHE A 27 5.88 -13.05 4.44
C PHE A 27 4.88 -13.56 3.41
N GLU A 28 4.11 -14.54 3.84
CA GLU A 28 3.08 -15.17 3.03
C GLU A 28 1.78 -15.18 3.83
N ILE A 29 0.69 -14.83 3.15
CA ILE A 29 -0.66 -15.01 3.68
C ILE A 29 -1.28 -16.16 2.90
N GLU A 30 -1.45 -17.28 3.57
CA GLU A 30 -2.26 -18.40 3.06
C GLU A 30 -3.71 -18.20 3.48
N LYS A 31 -4.60 -18.05 2.50
CA LYS A 31 -6.04 -18.00 2.77
C LYS A 31 -6.78 -18.88 1.77
N ASP A 32 -7.91 -19.42 2.19
CA ASP A 32 -8.82 -20.05 1.25
C ASP A 32 -9.26 -19.00 0.23
N GLY A 33 -9.06 -19.33 -1.05
CA GLY A 33 -9.47 -18.44 -2.12
C GLY A 33 -10.99 -18.22 -2.08
N PRO A 34 -11.47 -17.03 -2.46
CA PRO A 34 -12.90 -16.74 -2.43
C PRO A 34 -13.67 -17.73 -3.32
N PHE A 35 -14.82 -18.18 -2.82
CA PHE A 35 -15.72 -18.98 -3.65
C PHE A 35 -16.16 -18.15 -4.86
N ILE A 36 -16.42 -18.81 -5.99
CA ILE A 36 -16.84 -18.12 -7.22
C ILE A 36 -18.06 -17.20 -6.99
N THR A 37 -18.99 -17.61 -6.13
CA THR A 37 -20.18 -16.85 -5.73
C THR A 37 -19.83 -15.56 -4.98
N GLU A 38 -18.72 -15.55 -4.25
CA GLU A 38 -18.19 -14.39 -3.55
C GLU A 38 -17.48 -13.40 -4.48
N THR A 39 -17.12 -13.85 -5.68
CA THR A 39 -16.59 -12.96 -6.72
C THR A 39 -17.67 -12.35 -7.59
N PHE A 40 -18.96 -12.64 -7.39
CA PHE A 40 -20.04 -12.05 -8.19
C PHE A 40 -20.15 -10.53 -7.99
N MET A 41 -20.50 -9.79 -9.04
CA MET A 41 -20.64 -8.32 -9.00
C MET A 41 -21.56 -7.83 -7.86
N SER A 42 -22.54 -8.65 -7.46
CA SER A 42 -23.44 -8.36 -6.34
C SER A 42 -22.73 -8.19 -5.00
N GLN A 43 -21.54 -8.78 -4.84
CA GLN A 43 -20.73 -8.72 -3.62
C GLN A 43 -19.90 -7.43 -3.51
N PHE A 44 -19.85 -6.64 -4.59
CA PHE A 44 -19.07 -5.40 -4.68
C PHE A 44 -19.97 -4.16 -4.76
N LYS A 45 -21.25 -4.29 -4.40
CA LYS A 45 -22.24 -3.19 -4.45
C LYS A 45 -21.85 -2.02 -3.55
N GLU A 46 -21.26 -2.33 -2.40
CA GLU A 46 -20.83 -1.38 -1.37
C GLU A 46 -19.55 -0.63 -1.72
N LEU A 47 -18.81 -1.09 -2.75
CA LEU A 47 -17.63 -0.37 -3.18
C LEU A 47 -18.02 0.97 -3.80
N PRO A 48 -17.23 2.03 -3.58
CA PRO A 48 -17.50 3.37 -4.10
C PRO A 48 -17.26 3.50 -5.62
N LEU A 49 -17.36 2.38 -6.37
CA LEU A 49 -17.16 2.33 -7.81
C LEU A 49 -18.32 2.99 -8.55
N ASN A 50 -18.00 3.88 -9.49
CA ASN A 50 -18.97 4.43 -10.42
C ASN A 50 -19.38 3.41 -11.50
N ALA A 51 -20.37 3.75 -12.32
CA ALA A 51 -20.90 2.83 -13.33
C ALA A 51 -19.86 2.38 -14.38
N ALA A 52 -18.93 3.27 -14.77
CA ALA A 52 -17.87 2.93 -15.73
C ALA A 52 -16.82 2.02 -15.09
N GLU A 53 -16.41 2.30 -13.86
CA GLU A 53 -15.50 1.46 -13.08
C GLU A 53 -16.10 0.06 -12.87
N LYS A 54 -17.39 -0.03 -12.50
CA LYS A 54 -18.08 -1.32 -12.32
C LYS A 54 -18.09 -2.18 -13.60
N ARG A 55 -18.18 -1.56 -14.78
CA ARG A 55 -18.13 -2.30 -16.07
C ARG A 55 -16.74 -2.86 -16.37
N ASN A 56 -15.69 -2.20 -15.89
CA ASN A 56 -14.31 -2.61 -16.09
C ASN A 56 -13.80 -3.59 -15.03
N LEU A 57 -14.61 -3.88 -14.00
CA LEU A 57 -14.21 -4.73 -12.89
C LEU A 57 -14.14 -6.21 -13.33
N SER A 58 -12.94 -6.64 -13.71
CA SER A 58 -12.67 -8.01 -14.16
C SER A 58 -12.89 -9.03 -13.03
N GLN A 59 -12.91 -10.33 -13.37
CA GLN A 59 -12.92 -11.38 -12.36
C GLN A 59 -11.66 -11.34 -11.48
N SER A 60 -10.47 -11.11 -12.06
CA SER A 60 -9.22 -11.02 -11.32
C SER A 60 -9.23 -9.84 -10.33
N ASN A 61 -9.77 -8.69 -10.73
CA ASN A 61 -9.88 -7.53 -9.84
C ASN A 61 -10.81 -7.83 -8.66
N ARG A 62 -11.94 -8.49 -8.93
CA ARG A 62 -12.89 -8.91 -7.89
C ARG A 62 -12.27 -9.88 -6.91
N TYR A 63 -11.45 -10.80 -7.43
CA TYR A 63 -10.70 -11.75 -6.61
C TYR A 63 -9.76 -11.03 -5.63
N GLU A 64 -8.91 -10.15 -6.15
CA GLU A 64 -7.95 -9.39 -5.36
C GLU A 64 -8.63 -8.49 -4.32
N LEU A 65 -9.70 -7.79 -4.72
CA LEU A 65 -10.50 -6.98 -3.81
C LEU A 65 -11.16 -7.82 -2.70
N LYS A 66 -11.68 -9.00 -3.04
CA LYS A 66 -12.30 -9.90 -2.08
C LYS A 66 -11.27 -10.46 -1.11
N PHE A 67 -10.06 -10.78 -1.58
CA PHE A 67 -8.95 -11.20 -0.74
C PHE A 67 -8.65 -10.13 0.31
N PHE A 68 -8.37 -8.88 -0.10
CA PHE A 68 -8.06 -7.81 0.87
C PHE A 68 -9.21 -7.52 1.84
N LYS A 69 -10.47 -7.58 1.37
CA LYS A 69 -11.65 -7.38 2.23
C LYS A 69 -11.87 -8.50 3.24
N SER A 70 -11.39 -9.71 2.97
CA SER A 70 -11.63 -10.87 3.82
C SER A 70 -10.51 -11.12 4.83
N LEU A 71 -9.41 -10.35 4.78
CA LEU A 71 -8.33 -10.46 5.76
C LEU A 71 -8.86 -10.09 7.15
N GLU A 72 -8.67 -11.01 8.09
CA GLU A 72 -9.09 -10.86 9.49
C GLU A 72 -7.89 -10.51 10.38
N GLU A 73 -8.17 -10.12 11.62
CA GLU A 73 -7.11 -9.79 12.59
C GLU A 73 -6.16 -10.98 12.83
N ASP A 74 -6.67 -12.21 12.90
CA ASP A 74 -5.87 -13.42 13.11
C ASP A 74 -4.88 -13.69 11.97
N ASP A 75 -5.19 -13.26 10.74
CA ASP A 75 -4.32 -13.42 9.57
C ASP A 75 -3.15 -12.41 9.58
N ILE A 76 -3.41 -11.20 10.12
CA ILE A 76 -2.54 -10.03 9.91
C ILE A 76 -1.78 -9.63 11.18
N HIS A 77 -2.37 -9.78 12.35
CA HIS A 77 -1.77 -9.34 13.62
C HIS A 77 -0.40 -9.97 13.87
N PRO A 78 -0.19 -11.28 13.71
CA PRO A 78 1.13 -11.89 13.89
C PRO A 78 2.18 -11.26 12.96
N LEU A 79 1.81 -11.05 11.70
CA LEU A 79 2.69 -10.47 10.68
C LEU A 79 3.03 -9.00 11.00
N VAL A 80 2.07 -8.24 11.53
CA VAL A 80 2.28 -6.86 11.96
C VAL A 80 3.25 -6.80 13.13
N GLU A 81 3.07 -7.65 14.14
CA GLU A 81 3.98 -7.71 15.30
C GLU A 81 5.39 -8.11 14.89
N ASP A 82 5.53 -9.11 14.03
CA ASP A 82 6.82 -9.55 13.51
C ASP A 82 7.52 -8.45 12.71
N PHE A 83 6.78 -7.76 11.83
CA PHE A 83 7.29 -6.60 11.11
C PHE A 83 7.75 -5.48 12.06
N ILE A 84 6.90 -5.09 13.02
CA ILE A 84 7.22 -4.04 14.00
C ILE A 84 8.47 -4.43 14.81
N ASN A 85 8.59 -5.68 15.22
CA ASN A 85 9.75 -6.18 15.94
C ASN A 85 11.02 -6.15 15.09
N GLY A 86 10.93 -6.51 13.80
CA GLY A 86 12.04 -6.42 12.86
C GLY A 86 12.57 -4.99 12.71
N ILE A 87 11.67 -4.01 12.61
CA ILE A 87 12.06 -2.61 12.38
C ILE A 87 12.51 -1.87 13.66
N LYS A 88 12.15 -2.36 14.86
CA LYS A 88 12.61 -1.78 16.15
C LYS A 88 14.14 -1.70 16.26
N SER A 89 14.85 -2.61 15.59
CA SER A 89 16.32 -2.65 15.58
C SER A 89 16.98 -1.44 14.89
N TYR A 90 16.22 -0.60 14.17
CA TYR A 90 16.71 0.53 13.38
C TYR A 90 16.53 1.91 14.06
N TYR A 91 16.41 1.93 15.39
CA TYR A 91 16.11 3.14 16.17
C TYR A 91 17.11 4.30 15.96
N GLY A 92 16.58 5.53 15.89
CA GLY A 92 17.34 6.77 15.97
C GLY A 92 17.83 7.35 14.63
N LYS A 93 17.47 6.75 13.48
CA LYS A 93 17.86 7.26 12.16
C LYS A 93 16.66 7.28 11.23
N PRO A 94 16.39 8.35 10.46
CA PRO A 94 15.28 8.36 9.51
C PRO A 94 15.29 7.12 8.61
N MET A 95 14.14 6.48 8.44
CA MET A 95 13.99 5.26 7.66
C MET A 95 12.86 5.43 6.66
N ILE A 96 13.09 4.92 5.45
CA ILE A 96 12.07 4.82 4.41
C ILE A 96 11.70 3.33 4.26
N VAL A 97 10.41 3.05 4.37
CA VAL A 97 9.79 1.74 4.22
C VAL A 97 9.13 1.71 2.85
N GLU A 98 9.58 0.83 1.97
CA GLU A 98 8.97 0.61 0.66
C GLU A 98 8.25 -0.73 0.64
N ALA A 99 7.01 -0.72 0.14
CA ALA A 99 6.26 -1.94 -0.06
C ALA A 99 5.24 -1.78 -1.19
N SER A 100 4.86 -2.90 -1.81
CA SER A 100 3.82 -2.97 -2.84
C SER A 100 2.72 -3.95 -2.45
N SER A 101 1.50 -3.73 -2.95
CA SER A 101 0.37 -4.66 -2.87
C SER A 101 0.18 -5.22 -1.44
N THR A 102 0.39 -6.52 -1.23
CA THR A 102 0.26 -7.19 0.08
C THR A 102 1.23 -6.64 1.13
N GLY A 103 2.46 -6.31 0.76
CA GLY A 103 3.41 -5.65 1.67
C GLY A 103 2.94 -4.25 2.06
N ALA A 104 2.38 -3.49 1.10
CA ALA A 104 1.81 -2.18 1.38
C ALA A 104 0.60 -2.27 2.33
N PHE A 105 -0.22 -3.31 2.16
CA PHE A 105 -1.33 -3.61 3.07
C PHE A 105 -0.83 -3.85 4.50
N LEU A 106 0.19 -4.68 4.68
CA LEU A 106 0.78 -4.96 5.99
C LEU A 106 1.32 -3.69 6.65
N CYS A 107 2.06 -2.86 5.89
CA CYS A 107 2.57 -1.59 6.39
C CYS A 107 1.43 -0.66 6.84
N LEU A 108 0.34 -0.57 6.06
CA LEU A 108 -0.82 0.23 6.45
C LEU A 108 -1.48 -0.31 7.72
N ALA A 109 -1.64 -1.63 7.85
CA ALA A 109 -2.14 -2.26 9.07
C ALA A 109 -1.23 -1.99 10.28
N ALA A 110 0.09 -2.05 10.10
CA ALA A 110 1.05 -1.73 11.15
C ALA A 110 0.93 -0.27 11.61
N ILE A 111 0.78 0.68 10.68
CA ILE A 111 0.55 2.09 11.01
C ILE A 111 -0.76 2.26 11.78
N LEU A 112 -1.85 1.71 11.26
CA LEU A 112 -3.19 1.83 11.83
C LEU A 112 -3.39 1.03 13.13
N SER A 113 -2.45 0.16 13.49
CA SER A 113 -2.39 -0.47 14.81
C SER A 113 -2.00 0.52 15.92
N GLY A 114 -1.31 1.62 15.57
CA GLY A 114 -0.74 2.59 16.52
C GLY A 114 0.46 2.08 17.33
N LYS A 115 0.98 0.89 17.00
CA LYS A 115 2.09 0.24 17.73
C LYS A 115 3.47 0.54 17.15
N LEU A 116 3.57 1.34 16.10
CA LEU A 116 4.86 1.74 15.54
C LEU A 116 5.68 2.58 16.54
N PRO A 117 7.02 2.45 16.55
CA PRO A 117 7.86 3.26 17.41
C PRO A 117 7.70 4.77 17.09
N LYS A 118 7.22 5.55 18.07
CA LYS A 118 6.93 6.98 17.92
C LYS A 118 8.17 7.89 17.86
N ASN A 119 9.27 7.44 18.44
CA ASN A 119 10.51 8.24 18.53
C ASN A 119 11.36 8.18 17.24
N GLN A 120 10.72 7.83 16.13
CA GLN A 120 11.38 7.46 14.89
C GLN A 120 10.66 8.11 13.72
N ASN A 121 11.42 8.81 12.87
CA ASN A 121 10.88 9.43 11.67
C ASN A 121 10.75 8.37 10.58
N TRP A 122 9.53 7.87 10.39
CA TRP A 122 9.20 6.89 9.37
C TRP A 122 8.61 7.58 8.14
N THR A 123 9.16 7.23 6.98
CA THR A 123 8.52 7.52 5.68
C THR A 123 8.07 6.21 5.06
N PHE A 124 6.79 6.09 4.74
CA PHE A 124 6.21 4.94 4.07
C PHE A 124 5.95 5.29 2.60
N GLU A 125 6.51 4.51 1.69
CA GLU A 125 6.28 4.57 0.25
C GLU A 125 5.47 3.31 -0.11
N LEU A 126 4.13 3.45 -0.11
CA LEU A 126 3.18 2.36 -0.27
C LEU A 126 2.65 2.36 -1.70
N THR A 127 2.96 1.30 -2.45
CA THR A 127 2.60 1.19 -3.87
C THR A 127 1.47 0.18 -4.09
N ASP A 128 0.62 0.46 -5.06
CA ASP A 128 -0.38 -0.49 -5.59
C ASP A 128 -1.25 -1.16 -4.50
N LEU A 129 -1.72 -0.37 -3.53
CA LEU A 129 -2.69 -0.79 -2.51
C LEU A 129 -4.11 -0.24 -2.78
N PRO A 130 -5.17 -1.10 -2.86
CA PRO A 130 -6.55 -0.64 -2.94
C PRO A 130 -7.07 -0.14 -1.57
N VAL A 131 -6.67 1.08 -1.19
CA VAL A 131 -6.94 1.63 0.15
C VAL A 131 -8.44 1.66 0.49
N ALA A 132 -9.32 1.88 -0.48
CA ALA A 132 -10.77 1.94 -0.27
C ALA A 132 -11.38 0.65 0.30
N VAL A 133 -10.68 -0.48 0.20
CA VAL A 133 -11.17 -1.78 0.68
C VAL A 133 -10.46 -2.26 1.94
N PHE A 134 -9.66 -1.40 2.57
CA PHE A 134 -9.00 -1.73 3.82
C PHE A 134 -10.02 -2.08 4.90
N PRO A 135 -9.94 -3.25 5.56
CA PRO A 135 -10.94 -3.67 6.54
C PRO A 135 -11.00 -2.74 7.75
N GLU A 136 -12.19 -2.21 8.06
CA GLU A 136 -12.37 -1.23 9.15
C GLU A 136 -12.02 -1.81 10.52
N HIS A 137 -12.23 -3.12 10.73
CA HIS A 137 -11.93 -3.78 12.00
C HIS A 137 -10.42 -3.82 12.31
N LEU A 138 -9.54 -3.63 11.31
CA LEU A 138 -8.08 -3.53 11.48
C LEU A 138 -7.63 -2.10 11.83
N ILE A 139 -8.53 -1.12 11.78
CA ILE A 139 -8.24 0.28 12.11
C ILE A 139 -8.37 0.48 13.62
N LYS A 140 -7.26 0.43 14.37
CA LYS A 140 -7.27 0.60 15.84
C LYS A 140 -6.90 2.03 16.27
N SER A 141 -6.06 2.71 15.49
CA SER A 141 -5.51 4.04 15.77
C SER A 141 -5.42 4.86 14.47
N PRO A 142 -6.55 5.39 13.96
CA PRO A 142 -6.55 6.16 12.71
C PRO A 142 -5.68 7.42 12.77
N GLN A 143 -5.55 8.04 13.95
CA GLN A 143 -4.69 9.21 14.17
C GLN A 143 -3.19 8.93 13.93
N SER A 144 -2.75 7.67 13.98
CA SER A 144 -1.34 7.32 13.74
C SER A 144 -0.89 7.57 12.30
N LEU A 145 -1.82 7.80 11.36
CA LEU A 145 -1.48 8.26 10.01
C LEU A 145 -0.88 9.68 10.01
N GLU A 146 -1.23 10.54 10.98
CA GLU A 146 -0.70 11.90 11.08
C GLU A 146 0.69 11.93 11.70
N GLU A 147 1.06 10.89 12.44
CA GLU A 147 2.37 10.73 13.10
C GLU A 147 3.48 10.31 12.13
N HIS A 148 3.13 9.93 10.88
CA HIS A 148 4.04 9.34 9.91
C HIS A 148 3.93 9.99 8.53
N HIS A 149 5.03 10.01 7.78
CA HIS A 149 5.01 10.47 6.39
C HIS A 149 4.62 9.32 5.48
N ILE A 150 3.38 9.31 4.99
CA ILE A 150 2.86 8.23 4.14
C ILE A 150 2.66 8.77 2.73
N ASN A 151 3.30 8.15 1.75
CA ASN A 151 3.16 8.46 0.34
C ASN A 151 2.56 7.23 -0.35
N PHE A 152 1.32 7.35 -0.81
CA PHE A 152 0.72 6.36 -1.69
C PHE A 152 1.11 6.64 -3.14
N GLN A 153 1.50 5.59 -3.85
CA GLN A 153 1.92 5.65 -5.24
C GLN A 153 1.27 4.52 -6.03
N PHE A 154 1.07 4.74 -7.33
CA PHE A 154 0.53 3.71 -8.23
C PHE A 154 1.42 3.61 -9.46
N HIS A 155 1.85 2.40 -9.78
CA HIS A 155 2.63 2.19 -10.99
C HIS A 155 1.79 2.51 -12.23
N PRO A 156 2.39 2.97 -13.35
CA PRO A 156 1.67 3.29 -14.58
C PRO A 156 0.84 2.12 -15.13
N ASN A 157 1.33 0.90 -14.93
CA ASN A 157 0.69 -0.32 -15.40
C ASN A 157 -0.17 -1.00 -14.32
N CYS A 158 -0.39 -0.34 -13.18
CA CYS A 158 -1.24 -0.88 -12.12
C CYS A 158 -2.70 -0.95 -12.58
N TRP A 159 -3.36 -2.08 -12.34
CA TRP A 159 -4.77 -2.29 -12.70
C TRP A 159 -5.70 -1.27 -12.04
N MET A 160 -5.32 -0.74 -10.86
CA MET A 160 -6.10 0.28 -10.14
C MET A 160 -6.13 1.64 -10.84
N ASN A 161 -5.31 1.89 -11.87
CA ASN A 161 -5.40 3.10 -12.66
C ASN A 161 -6.76 3.24 -13.37
N SER A 162 -7.43 2.11 -13.65
CA SER A 162 -8.80 2.09 -14.17
C SER A 162 -9.88 2.30 -13.11
N PHE A 163 -9.52 2.40 -11.82
CA PHE A 163 -10.44 2.50 -10.68
C PHE A 163 -10.03 3.62 -9.70
N PRO A 164 -10.06 4.90 -10.10
CA PRO A 164 -9.73 6.02 -9.22
C PRO A 164 -10.46 6.04 -7.88
N THR A 165 -11.67 5.48 -7.77
CA THR A 165 -12.41 5.43 -6.50
C THR A 165 -11.82 4.43 -5.50
N LEU A 166 -11.15 3.38 -5.96
CA LEU A 166 -10.46 2.41 -5.08
C LEU A 166 -9.17 2.98 -4.46
N LYS A 167 -8.64 4.03 -5.09
CA LYS A 167 -7.49 4.75 -4.56
C LYS A 167 -7.85 5.64 -3.40
N LYS A 168 -9.13 6.00 -3.18
CA LYS A 168 -9.50 6.90 -2.09
C LYS A 168 -9.54 6.13 -0.78
N ALA A 169 -9.05 6.72 0.30
CA ALA A 169 -9.18 6.12 1.61
C ALA A 169 -10.67 6.05 2.05
N PRO A 170 -11.05 5.02 2.83
CA PRO A 170 -12.39 4.91 3.39
C PRO A 170 -12.69 6.10 4.32
N GLN A 171 -13.97 6.44 4.50
CA GLN A 171 -14.40 7.60 5.29
C GLN A 171 -13.94 7.53 6.76
N THR A 172 -13.75 6.32 7.27
CA THR A 172 -13.20 6.01 8.61
C THR A 172 -11.73 6.42 8.76
N ILE A 173 -11.02 6.63 7.65
CA ILE A 173 -9.69 7.24 7.60
C ILE A 173 -9.86 8.73 7.25
N THR A 174 -10.17 9.55 8.25
CA THR A 174 -10.48 10.99 8.10
C THR A 174 -9.26 11.89 7.90
N THR A 175 -8.06 11.34 7.90
CA THR A 175 -6.80 12.09 7.86
C THR A 175 -6.49 12.65 6.47
N THR A 176 -5.79 13.79 6.43
CA THR A 176 -5.21 14.43 5.24
C THR A 176 -4.09 13.57 4.65
N LEU A 177 -4.45 12.42 4.08
CA LEU A 177 -3.51 11.57 3.35
C LEU A 177 -2.95 12.35 2.15
N LYS A 178 -1.62 12.49 2.12
CA LYS A 178 -0.92 13.13 1.02
C LYS A 178 -0.73 12.10 -0.10
N TRP A 179 -1.55 12.20 -1.13
CA TRP A 179 -1.39 11.44 -2.37
C TRP A 179 -0.24 12.04 -3.18
N ARG A 180 0.68 11.20 -3.67
CA ARG A 180 1.68 11.63 -4.65
C ARG A 180 1.53 10.79 -5.91
N ASP A 181 1.37 11.47 -7.04
CA ASP A 181 1.45 10.80 -8.34
C ASP A 181 2.92 10.42 -8.62
N TYR A 182 3.13 9.18 -9.07
CA TYR A 182 4.44 8.52 -9.26
C TYR A 182 5.45 9.32 -10.11
N TRP A 183 4.99 10.30 -10.90
CA TRP A 183 5.79 11.03 -11.89
C TRP A 183 6.22 12.44 -11.51
N SER A 184 5.85 12.98 -10.34
CA SER A 184 6.21 14.38 -10.03
C SER A 184 7.67 14.59 -9.60
N GLU A 185 8.47 13.55 -9.36
CA GLU A 185 9.84 13.69 -8.83
C GLU A 185 10.91 12.77 -9.46
N THR A 186 10.60 11.95 -10.49
CA THR A 186 11.58 11.02 -11.10
C THR A 186 12.39 11.59 -12.26
N ILE A 187 12.30 12.89 -12.56
CA ILE A 187 13.25 13.54 -13.46
C ILE A 187 14.13 14.47 -12.61
N PRO A 188 15.39 14.11 -12.30
CA PRO A 188 16.37 15.13 -11.97
C PRO A 188 16.39 16.08 -13.17
N ALA A 189 16.12 17.36 -12.95
CA ALA A 189 16.30 18.37 -13.97
C ALA A 189 17.79 18.39 -14.36
N GLU A 190 18.18 17.55 -15.31
CA GLU A 190 19.46 17.66 -15.97
C GLU A 190 19.48 19.02 -16.65
N ASN A 191 20.42 19.83 -16.20
CA ASN A 191 20.71 21.15 -16.70
C ASN A 191 20.92 21.10 -18.21
N HIS A 192 19.89 21.42 -18.99
CA HIS A 192 20.05 21.89 -20.35
C HIS A 192 20.55 23.34 -20.34
N THR A 193 21.76 23.55 -19.80
CA THR A 193 22.60 24.68 -20.21
C THR A 193 23.17 24.30 -21.57
N LEU A 194 22.34 24.43 -22.60
CA LEU A 194 22.83 24.56 -23.97
C LEU A 194 23.66 25.83 -24.03
N GLY A 195 24.96 25.66 -23.86
CA GLY A 195 25.95 26.65 -24.22
C GLY A 195 25.74 27.03 -25.67
N LYS A 196 25.17 28.21 -25.91
CA LYS A 196 25.33 28.93 -27.17
C LYS A 196 26.82 29.24 -27.31
N LYS A 197 27.54 28.31 -27.93
CA LYS A 197 28.76 28.60 -28.66
C LYS A 197 28.42 28.64 -30.14
N GLN A 198 29.17 29.51 -30.83
CA GLN A 198 29.21 29.82 -32.26
C GLN A 198 28.31 30.99 -32.67
N ALA A 199 28.80 31.99 -33.41
CA ALA A 199 30.15 32.28 -33.88
C ALA A 199 30.18 33.69 -34.49
N ALA A 200 31.40 34.23 -34.58
CA ALA A 200 31.89 35.30 -35.47
C ALA A 200 31.30 36.71 -35.31
#